data_AF-A0A4Y4B9U9-F1
#
_entry.id   AF-A0A4Y4B9U9-F1
#
_cell.length_a   1.000
_cell.length_b   1.000
_cell.length_c   1.000
_cell.angle_alpha   90.00
_cell.angle_beta   90.00
_cell.angle_gamma   90.00
#
_symmetry.space_group_name_H-M   'P 1'
#
loop_
_entity.id
_entity.type
_entity.pdbx_description
1 polymer ?
#
loop_
_entity_poly.entity_id
_entity_poly.type
_entity_poly.pdbx_seq_one_letter_code
_entity_poly.pdbx_strand_id
1 'polypeptide(L)'
;MQRTFQVDRYMPKTAAQARVAARLDDDGVLRYREDRALWGANNWQFVTVRVPADASKAQVMAVINAKTSSRVGDVHTGSRLRSITRGRSVTIAWELGKGSRPTSAWGANKSVNQMFFARS
;
A
#
# COMPACT_ATOMS: atom_id res chain seq x y z
N MET A 1 8.62 -17.21 6.54
CA MET A 1 9.10 -15.81 6.50
C MET A 1 8.06 -14.86 7.09
N GLN A 2 8.48 -13.79 7.75
CA GLN A 2 7.59 -12.69 8.18
C GLN A 2 7.72 -11.52 7.21
N ARG A 3 6.59 -10.93 6.80
CA ARG A 3 6.51 -9.77 5.92
C ARG A 3 5.54 -8.76 6.51
N THR A 4 5.80 -7.47 6.31
CA THR A 4 4.93 -6.41 6.85
C THR A 4 4.55 -5.45 5.75
N PHE A 5 3.29 -5.06 5.74
CA PHE A 5 2.68 -4.22 4.71
C PHE A 5 2.03 -3.00 5.34
N GLN A 6 2.21 -1.83 4.73
CA GLN A 6 1.30 -0.71 4.91
C GLN A 6 0.16 -0.88 3.90
N VAL A 7 -1.07 -0.97 4.36
CA VAL A 7 -2.24 -1.08 3.48
C VAL A 7 -3.00 0.23 3.56
N ASP A 8 -3.05 0.95 2.44
CA ASP A 8 -3.65 2.28 2.33
C ASP A 8 -4.86 2.23 1.40
N ARG A 9 -6.00 2.67 1.91
CA ARG A 9 -7.17 3.01 1.12
C ARG A 9 -7.14 4.49 0.79
N TYR A 10 -6.70 4.84 -0.41
CA TYR A 10 -6.74 6.20 -0.91
C TYR A 10 -8.14 6.54 -1.42
N MET A 11 -8.67 7.68 -0.99
CA MET A 11 -10.01 8.19 -1.27
C MET A 11 -9.92 9.62 -1.82
N PRO A 12 -9.32 9.81 -3.02
CA PRO A 12 -9.09 11.14 -3.59
C PRO A 12 -10.39 11.94 -3.72
N LYS A 13 -10.44 13.11 -3.08
CA LYS A 13 -11.59 14.04 -3.10
C LYS A 13 -11.54 14.99 -4.29
N THR A 14 -10.35 15.25 -4.82
CA THR A 14 -10.11 16.14 -5.97
C THR A 14 -9.49 15.40 -7.15
N ALA A 15 -9.59 15.97 -8.35
CA ALA A 15 -8.93 15.42 -9.54
C ALA A 15 -7.40 15.40 -9.41
N ALA A 16 -6.81 16.37 -8.72
CA ALA A 16 -5.38 16.40 -8.44
C ALA A 16 -4.96 15.23 -7.54
N GLN A 17 -5.72 14.96 -6.47
CA GLN A 17 -5.49 13.79 -5.61
C GLN A 17 -5.65 12.49 -6.39
N ALA A 18 -6.62 12.40 -7.29
CA ALA A 18 -6.83 11.21 -8.10
C ALA A 18 -5.64 10.92 -9.01
N ARG A 19 -5.06 11.96 -9.64
CA ARG A 19 -3.81 11.82 -10.41
C ARG A 19 -2.64 11.39 -9.55
N VAL A 20 -2.54 11.88 -8.30
CA VAL A 20 -1.50 11.43 -7.37
C VAL A 20 -1.68 9.96 -7.03
N ALA A 21 -2.88 9.53 -6.65
CA ALA A 21 -3.14 8.12 -6.32
C ALA A 21 -2.84 7.19 -7.50
N ALA A 22 -3.14 7.62 -8.74
CA ALA A 22 -2.87 6.86 -9.95
C ALA A 22 -1.38 6.66 -10.27
N ARG A 23 -0.49 7.55 -9.79
CA ARG A 23 0.95 7.49 -10.11
C ARG A 23 1.79 6.85 -9.01
N LEU A 24 1.23 6.59 -7.83
CA LEU A 24 2.02 6.15 -6.67
C LEU A 24 2.74 4.83 -6.95
N ASP A 25 2.17 3.94 -7.76
CA ASP A 25 2.73 2.63 -8.08
C ASP A 25 3.39 2.56 -9.46
N ASP A 26 3.55 3.69 -10.16
CA ASP A 26 4.12 3.75 -11.52
C ASP A 26 5.54 3.19 -11.58
N ASP A 27 6.38 3.55 -10.62
CA ASP A 27 7.75 3.06 -10.48
C ASP A 27 7.88 1.89 -9.49
N GLY A 28 6.74 1.43 -8.95
CA GLY A 28 6.65 0.31 -8.03
C GLY A 28 7.17 0.59 -6.62
N VAL A 29 7.43 1.86 -6.25
CA VAL A 29 7.94 2.20 -4.92
C VAL A 29 7.22 3.40 -4.32
N LEU A 30 6.99 3.38 -3.02
CA LEU A 30 6.48 4.53 -2.26
C LEU A 30 7.61 5.14 -1.43
N ARG A 31 8.05 6.35 -1.84
CA ARG A 31 9.06 7.14 -1.11
C ARG A 31 8.43 7.90 0.05
N TYR A 32 9.30 8.39 0.94
CA TYR A 32 8.85 9.17 2.09
C TYR A 32 8.06 10.41 1.65
N ARG A 33 6.83 10.53 2.16
CA ARG A 33 5.88 11.63 1.88
C ARG A 33 5.41 11.74 0.43
N GLU A 34 5.61 10.72 -0.40
CA GLU A 34 5.16 10.74 -1.80
C GLU A 34 3.62 10.79 -1.92
N ASP A 35 2.91 10.18 -0.97
CA ASP A 35 1.46 10.20 -0.86
C ASP A 35 0.92 11.37 -0.02
N ARG A 36 1.75 12.35 0.34
CA ARG A 36 1.37 13.46 1.25
C ARG A 36 0.13 14.23 0.79
N ALA A 37 -0.09 14.34 -0.51
CA ALA A 37 -1.29 15.00 -1.05
C ALA A 37 -2.61 14.28 -0.71
N LEU A 38 -2.54 13.01 -0.28
CA LEU A 38 -3.66 12.15 0.08
C LEU A 38 -3.84 12.03 1.59
N TRP A 39 -2.98 12.65 2.42
CA TRP A 39 -3.14 12.63 3.87
C TRP A 39 -4.45 13.30 4.27
N GLY A 40 -5.26 12.62 5.09
CA GLY A 40 -6.63 13.04 5.43
C GLY A 40 -7.69 12.68 4.38
N ALA A 41 -7.27 12.06 3.27
CA ALA A 41 -8.11 11.44 2.27
C ALA A 41 -7.75 9.95 2.13
N ASN A 42 -7.32 9.30 3.21
CA ASN A 42 -7.01 7.88 3.26
C ASN A 42 -7.43 7.24 4.60
N ASN A 43 -7.63 5.93 4.57
CA ASN A 43 -7.61 5.07 5.75
C ASN A 43 -6.43 4.11 5.58
N TRP A 44 -5.70 3.81 6.64
CA TRP A 44 -4.53 2.94 6.53
C TRP A 44 -4.32 2.10 7.77
N GLN A 45 -3.55 1.02 7.60
CA GLN A 45 -3.06 0.20 8.72
C GLN A 45 -1.80 -0.56 8.34
N PHE A 46 -1.02 -0.99 9.34
CA PHE A 46 0.06 -1.96 9.13
C PHE A 46 -0.44 -3.39 9.35
N VAL A 47 -0.08 -4.29 8.43
CA VAL A 47 -0.41 -5.72 8.48
C VAL A 47 0.89 -6.52 8.47
N THR A 48 1.14 -7.28 9.54
CA THR A 48 2.25 -8.25 9.59
C THR A 48 1.72 -9.65 9.34
N VAL A 49 2.28 -10.34 8.35
CA VAL A 49 1.91 -11.71 7.97
C VAL A 49 3.09 -12.65 8.11
N ARG A 50 2.80 -13.92 8.39
CA ARG A 50 3.76 -15.02 8.29
C ARG A 50 3.33 -15.90 7.13
N VAL A 51 4.21 -16.09 6.17
CA VAL A 51 3.98 -16.90 4.96
C VAL A 51 5.20 -17.78 4.67
N PRO A 52 5.02 -18.95 4.05
CA PRO A 52 6.13 -19.71 3.49
C PRO A 52 7.01 -18.87 2.56
N ALA A 53 8.30 -19.22 2.42
CA ALA A 53 9.23 -18.46 1.57
C ALA A 53 8.88 -18.56 0.07
N ASP A 54 8.26 -19.68 -0.30
CA ASP A 54 7.76 -20.03 -1.63
C ASP A 54 6.28 -19.69 -1.84
N ALA A 55 5.66 -18.95 -0.89
CA ALA A 55 4.26 -18.57 -1.01
C ALA A 55 4.02 -17.74 -2.28
N SER A 56 3.04 -18.15 -3.07
CA SER A 56 2.59 -17.42 -4.25
C SER A 56 2.04 -16.03 -3.87
N LYS A 57 2.08 -15.11 -4.84
CA LYS A 57 1.53 -13.75 -4.65
C LYS A 57 0.06 -13.79 -4.21
N ALA A 58 -0.74 -14.69 -4.76
CA ALA A 58 -2.15 -14.87 -4.40
C ALA A 58 -2.33 -15.31 -2.94
N GLN A 59 -1.54 -16.27 -2.46
CA GLN A 59 -1.58 -16.70 -1.06
C GLN A 59 -1.23 -15.55 -0.11
N VAL A 60 -0.22 -14.76 -0.46
CA VAL A 60 0.17 -13.59 0.35
C VAL A 60 -0.93 -12.53 0.35
N MET A 61 -1.57 -12.23 -0.79
CA MET A 61 -2.72 -11.33 -0.86
C MET A 61 -3.87 -11.81 0.03
N ALA A 62 -4.20 -13.10 0.00
CA ALA A 62 -5.24 -13.67 0.85
C ALA A 62 -4.96 -13.48 2.34
N VAL A 63 -3.71 -13.70 2.78
CA VAL A 63 -3.32 -13.52 4.19
C VAL A 63 -3.31 -12.04 4.59
N ILE A 64 -2.95 -11.13 3.68
CA ILE A 64 -3.06 -9.67 3.91
C ILE A 64 -4.53 -9.29 4.11
N ASN A 65 -5.41 -9.68 3.18
CA ASN A 65 -6.84 -9.34 3.24
C ASN A 65 -7.51 -9.91 4.50
N ALA A 66 -7.18 -11.15 4.88
CA ALA A 66 -7.70 -11.76 6.12
C ALA A 66 -7.33 -11.00 7.41
N LYS A 67 -6.26 -10.20 7.38
CA LYS A 67 -5.84 -9.32 8.49
C LYS A 67 -6.18 -7.86 8.25
N THR A 68 -6.73 -7.54 7.09
CA THR A 68 -7.08 -6.17 6.73
C THR A 68 -8.46 -5.81 7.23
N SER A 69 -8.59 -4.67 7.91
CA SER A 69 -9.89 -4.24 8.40
C SER A 69 -10.77 -3.76 7.24
N SER A 70 -12.08 -3.99 7.34
CA SER A 70 -13.06 -3.59 6.30
C SER A 70 -13.07 -2.10 5.97
N ARG A 71 -12.59 -1.25 6.89
CA ARG A 71 -12.45 0.21 6.71
C ARG A 71 -11.40 0.57 5.65
N VAL A 72 -10.37 -0.27 5.53
CA VAL A 72 -9.28 -0.16 4.55
C VAL A 72 -9.62 -0.98 3.30
N GLY A 73 -10.18 -2.18 3.47
CA GLY A 73 -10.58 -3.03 2.35
C GLY A 73 -9.43 -3.84 1.75
N ASP A 74 -9.71 -4.55 0.67
CA ASP A 74 -8.86 -5.63 0.17
C ASP A 74 -8.01 -5.23 -1.05
N VAL A 75 -6.96 -6.01 -1.31
CA VAL A 75 -6.19 -5.98 -2.56
C VAL A 75 -6.43 -7.26 -3.36
N HIS A 76 -6.45 -7.16 -4.69
CA HIS A 76 -6.84 -8.24 -5.59
C HIS A 76 -5.88 -8.47 -6.77
N THR A 77 -5.07 -7.47 -7.13
CA THR A 77 -4.21 -7.55 -8.32
C THR A 77 -2.83 -6.95 -8.09
N GLY A 78 -1.83 -7.54 -8.75
CA GLY A 78 -0.48 -6.98 -8.84
C GLY A 78 -0.30 -6.02 -10.03
N SER A 79 -1.36 -5.67 -10.73
CA SER A 79 -1.31 -4.74 -11.87
C SER A 79 -1.28 -3.30 -11.39
N ARG A 80 -0.48 -2.45 -12.05
CA ARG A 80 -0.40 -1.04 -11.71
C ARG A 80 -1.73 -0.31 -11.93
N LEU A 81 -1.96 0.75 -11.18
CA LEU A 81 -3.08 1.64 -11.40
C LEU A 81 -2.75 2.55 -12.59
N ARG A 82 -3.60 2.59 -13.62
CA ARG A 82 -3.39 3.51 -14.76
C ARG A 82 -4.11 4.85 -14.56
N SER A 83 -5.23 4.81 -13.86
CA SER A 83 -6.09 5.98 -13.65
C SER A 83 -7.08 5.69 -12.54
N ILE A 84 -7.47 6.73 -11.81
CA ILE A 84 -8.62 6.71 -10.90
C ILE A 84 -9.37 8.03 -11.02
N THR A 85 -10.69 7.97 -10.84
CA THR A 85 -11.55 9.16 -10.81
C THR A 85 -11.71 9.65 -9.38
N ARG A 86 -11.86 10.97 -9.18
CA ARG A 86 -12.22 11.53 -7.86
C ARG A 86 -13.46 10.82 -7.28
N GLY A 87 -13.50 10.64 -5.97
CA GLY A 87 -14.59 9.96 -5.26
C GLY A 87 -14.56 8.42 -5.37
N ARG A 88 -13.71 7.84 -6.22
CA ARG A 88 -13.42 6.40 -6.20
C ARG A 88 -12.25 6.13 -5.28
N SER A 89 -12.32 5.05 -4.52
CA SER A 89 -11.22 4.61 -3.68
C SER A 89 -10.39 3.51 -4.35
N VAL A 90 -9.12 3.46 -4.02
CA VAL A 90 -8.23 2.33 -4.33
C VAL A 90 -7.51 1.92 -3.07
N THR A 91 -7.40 0.63 -2.82
CA THR A 91 -6.58 0.09 -1.74
C THR A 91 -5.27 -0.39 -2.32
N ILE A 92 -4.13 0.01 -1.74
CA ILE A 92 -2.79 -0.40 -2.16
C ILE A 92 -2.04 -0.97 -0.96
N ALA A 93 -1.43 -2.13 -1.16
CA ALA A 93 -0.52 -2.75 -0.21
C ALA A 93 0.93 -2.46 -0.59
N TRP A 94 1.64 -1.82 0.32
CA TRP A 94 3.07 -1.49 0.23
C TRP A 94 3.85 -2.37 1.18
N GLU A 95 4.76 -3.20 0.67
CA GLU A 95 5.66 -3.97 1.52
C GLU A 95 6.73 -3.06 2.11
N LEU A 96 6.91 -3.13 3.43
CA LEU A 96 7.97 -2.40 4.12
C LEU A 96 9.35 -2.89 3.65
N GLY A 97 10.22 -1.95 3.30
CA GLY A 97 11.60 -2.27 2.93
C GLY A 97 12.39 -2.88 4.09
N LYS A 98 13.46 -3.62 3.76
CA LYS A 98 14.30 -4.34 4.73
C LYS A 98 14.76 -3.42 5.87
N GLY A 99 14.60 -3.89 7.11
CA GLY A 99 14.97 -3.15 8.32
C GLY A 99 13.94 -2.13 8.80
N SER A 100 12.89 -1.85 8.03
CA SER A 100 11.78 -0.99 8.45
C SER A 100 10.82 -1.71 9.39
N ARG A 101 10.09 -0.93 10.19
CA ARG A 101 9.09 -1.41 11.16
C ARG A 101 7.82 -0.55 11.08
N PRO A 102 6.65 -1.00 11.55
CA PRO A 102 5.44 -0.17 11.58
C PRO A 102 5.63 1.22 12.22
N THR A 103 6.45 1.32 13.27
CA THR A 103 6.76 2.60 13.94
C THR A 103 7.76 3.48 13.18
N SER A 104 8.44 2.93 12.17
CA SER A 104 9.43 3.63 11.34
C SER A 104 9.44 3.03 9.93
N ALA A 105 8.37 3.29 9.18
CA ALA A 105 8.09 2.61 7.92
C ALA A 105 9.07 2.95 6.77
N TRP A 106 9.76 4.08 6.88
CA TRP A 106 10.81 4.50 5.94
C TRP A 106 12.22 4.38 6.54
N GLY A 107 12.37 3.66 7.65
CA GLY A 107 13.62 3.57 8.41
C GLY A 107 13.96 4.86 9.18
N ALA A 108 15.06 4.82 9.94
CA ALA A 108 15.48 5.91 10.82
C ALA A 108 15.68 7.24 10.07
N ASN A 109 16.34 7.18 8.90
CA ASN A 109 16.68 8.36 8.11
C ASN A 109 15.68 8.64 6.97
N LYS A 110 14.52 7.98 6.97
CA LYS A 110 13.47 8.13 5.94
C LYS A 110 13.93 7.82 4.51
N SER A 111 14.96 6.99 4.36
CA SER A 111 15.56 6.61 3.07
C SER A 111 15.10 5.24 2.55
N VAL A 112 14.39 4.45 3.36
CA VAL A 112 13.93 3.12 2.95
C VAL A 112 12.57 3.26 2.25
N ASN A 113 12.52 2.86 0.98
CA ASN A 113 11.28 2.86 0.21
C ASN A 113 10.42 1.65 0.59
N GLN A 114 9.10 1.79 0.46
CA GLN A 114 8.16 0.67 0.52
C GLN A 114 7.81 0.19 -0.88
N MET A 115 7.67 -1.11 -1.09
CA MET A 115 7.56 -1.71 -2.42
C MET A 115 6.11 -2.01 -2.76
N PHE A 116 5.68 -1.66 -3.97
CA PHE A 116 4.35 -1.99 -4.43
C PHE A 116 4.16 -3.51 -4.43
N PHE A 117 3.15 -3.97 -3.69
CA PHE A 117 2.80 -5.38 -3.64
C PHE A 117 1.58 -5.67 -4.50
N ALA A 118 0.44 -5.04 -4.17
CA ALA A 118 -0.83 -5.26 -4.84
C ALA A 118 -1.79 -4.10 -4.60
N ARG A 119 -2.89 -4.05 -5.36
CA ARG A 119 -4.00 -3.13 -5.16
C ARG A 119 -5.36 -3.78 -5.39
N SER A 120 -6.44 -3.07 -5.03
CA SER A 120 -7.82 -3.39 -5.43
C SER A 120 -8.04 -3.22 -6.94
#